data_AF-A0A8J8TBM0-F1
#
_entry.id   AF-A0A8J8TBM0-F1
#
_cell.length_a   1.000
_cell.length_b   1.000
_cell.length_c   1.000
_cell.angle_alpha   90.00
_cell.angle_beta   90.00
_cell.angle_gamma   90.00
#
_symmetry.space_group_name_H-M   'P 1'
#
loop_
_entity.id
_entity.type
_entity.pdbx_description
1 polymer ?
#
loop_
_entity_poly.entity_id
_entity_poly.type
_entity_poly.pdbx_seq_one_letter_code
_entity_poly.pdbx_strand_id
1 'polypeptide(L)'
;MTPSDGPDLSRREFMLAGSTSLLALQGSVEPQLDTTQTTDEYQFRGVAHLIGPASARPAPDDPFFEDKVAYAYVYEDHSGARSLLTPDRDAWHPLNFTQQQAVFSSDDLPAPSNGTHTLAGNTAYFFNGFVTSPYGLDISNGPVLAGRHAAVDGFIHTGGNTAIVGTDGGYFQRKLYVHAPGGTLYDLTADQTTEMLVTDSAFSDAAGIAPIGSLGTVDGYRVPTWKNCNFEDFASGLTFDGTPDKIFITASPFRTVTAPGVDILTLAASSDVAIVDFVDNYVKNVQSDTVMWRVEAGGAPTEVFQYRGTVHDTSFTPDNAIVGPNADPTVEPFWVADSHPVRDSSVVGELYLTGDTTVSLGSAGAWSEVNGTTATGNESERTQQPNNGTIEYIGAKDVNVQVTVTSSFTGANGDTYELAVAKNGTVEPASTMEVEAQGQNAPVTLATGAIEDLQPGDTVSVQVRNNDAANDPTFLSYLISYMD
;
A
#
# COMPACT_ATOMS: atom_id res chain seq x y z
N MET A 1 -41.54 -3.37 50.73
CA MET A 1 -41.18 -2.63 49.51
C MET A 1 -39.68 -2.47 49.54
N THR A 2 -38.97 -3.33 48.81
CA THR A 2 -37.56 -3.11 48.47
C THR A 2 -37.48 -1.91 47.52
N PRO A 3 -36.47 -1.03 47.63
CA PRO A 3 -36.26 0.01 46.62
C PRO A 3 -36.08 -0.67 45.27
N SER A 4 -36.82 -0.24 44.25
CA SER A 4 -36.55 -0.67 42.88
C SER A 4 -35.21 -0.06 42.48
N ASP A 5 -34.23 -0.90 42.17
CA ASP A 5 -32.97 -0.52 41.51
C ASP A 5 -33.29 -0.02 40.09
N GLY A 6 -33.82 1.19 40.00
CA GLY A 6 -33.87 1.93 38.74
C GLY A 6 -32.45 2.26 38.30
N PRO A 7 -32.21 2.44 36.99
CA PRO A 7 -30.90 2.80 36.49
C PRO A 7 -30.43 4.11 37.15
N ASP A 8 -29.17 4.16 37.60
CA ASP A 8 -28.59 5.36 38.20
C ASP A 8 -28.36 6.41 37.10
N LEU A 9 -29.33 7.30 36.96
CA LEU A 9 -29.32 8.39 35.97
C LEU A 9 -28.45 9.59 36.38
N SER A 10 -27.68 9.50 37.48
CA SER A 10 -26.89 10.61 38.03
C SER A 10 -25.53 10.83 37.35
N ARG A 11 -25.05 9.86 36.55
CA ARG A 11 -23.83 9.98 35.74
C ARG A 11 -24.17 10.29 34.29
N ARG A 12 -24.43 11.56 33.99
CA ARG A 12 -24.65 12.04 32.61
C ARG A 12 -23.42 12.80 32.14
N GLU A 13 -22.74 12.28 31.13
CA GLU A 13 -21.85 13.09 30.29
C GLU A 13 -22.57 13.33 28.96
N PHE A 14 -22.94 14.58 28.70
CA PHE A 14 -23.44 14.99 27.39
C PHE A 14 -22.26 15.48 26.58
N MET A 15 -21.90 14.77 25.51
CA MET A 15 -20.85 15.18 24.59
C MET A 15 -21.45 15.72 23.29
N LEU A 16 -21.07 16.96 22.95
CA LEU A 16 -21.36 17.55 21.65
C LEU A 16 -20.38 16.92 20.64
N ALA A 17 -20.86 15.97 19.85
CA ALA A 17 -20.07 15.43 18.76
C ALA A 17 -20.16 16.40 17.57
N GLY A 18 -19.12 17.21 17.36
CA GLY A 18 -18.80 17.68 16.01
C GLY A 18 -18.49 16.48 15.10
N SER A 19 -18.18 16.70 13.83
CA SER A 19 -17.97 15.72 12.74
C SER A 19 -16.96 14.56 12.97
N THR A 20 -16.46 14.39 14.19
CA THR A 20 -15.68 13.25 14.69
C THR A 20 -16.44 11.92 14.66
N SER A 21 -15.73 10.84 14.30
CA SER A 21 -16.28 9.49 14.30
C SER A 21 -16.51 8.96 15.73
N LEU A 22 -17.54 8.11 15.89
CA LEU A 22 -17.95 7.50 17.16
C LEU A 22 -16.82 6.72 17.87
N LEU A 23 -15.80 6.30 17.12
CA LEU A 23 -14.62 5.56 17.59
C LEU A 23 -13.54 6.46 18.25
N ALA A 24 -13.58 7.78 18.06
CA ALA A 24 -12.64 8.72 18.67
C ALA A 24 -13.01 9.09 20.12
N LEU A 25 -14.26 8.85 20.53
CA LEU A 25 -14.82 9.17 21.86
C LEU A 25 -14.35 8.23 23.00
N GLN A 26 -13.49 7.25 22.71
CA GLN A 26 -13.11 6.17 23.65
C GLN A 26 -11.69 6.30 24.24
N GLY A 27 -10.96 7.39 23.96
CA GLY A 27 -9.70 7.70 24.62
C GLY A 27 -9.90 8.79 25.67
N SER A 28 -9.48 8.56 26.92
CA SER A 28 -9.58 9.51 28.03
C SER A 28 -8.77 10.79 27.76
N VAL A 29 -9.36 11.77 27.09
CA VAL A 29 -8.89 13.15 27.06
C VAL A 29 -10.10 14.02 27.33
N GLU A 30 -10.01 14.88 28.36
CA GLU A 30 -11.00 15.93 28.62
C GLU A 30 -11.29 16.70 27.31
N PRO A 31 -12.53 16.70 26.80
CA PRO A 31 -12.86 17.47 25.62
C PRO A 31 -12.88 18.97 25.98
N GLN A 32 -12.00 19.75 25.36
CA GLN A 32 -12.16 21.20 25.35
C GLN A 32 -13.35 21.57 24.47
N LEU A 33 -14.35 22.23 25.07
CA LEU A 33 -15.47 22.83 24.35
C LEU A 33 -14.99 24.05 23.55
N ASP A 34 -14.90 23.92 22.23
CA ASP A 34 -14.91 25.07 21.32
C ASP A 34 -16.36 25.34 20.90
N THR A 35 -16.93 26.45 21.40
CA THR A 35 -18.35 26.79 21.27
C THR A 35 -18.69 27.59 20.01
N THR A 36 -17.84 27.63 18.99
CA THR A 36 -18.12 28.47 17.81
C THR A 36 -17.89 27.78 16.47
N GLN A 37 -18.78 26.86 16.08
CA GLN A 37 -19.10 26.63 14.67
C GLN A 37 -20.61 26.42 14.47
N THR A 38 -21.23 27.36 13.76
CA THR A 38 -22.57 27.21 13.18
C THR A 38 -22.47 26.30 11.96
N THR A 39 -23.12 25.15 11.98
CA THR A 39 -23.13 24.21 10.86
C THR A 39 -24.52 23.61 10.65
N ASP A 40 -24.73 23.19 9.40
CA ASP A 40 -25.98 22.96 8.67
C ASP A 40 -26.96 21.93 9.24
N GLU A 41 -28.16 21.92 8.67
CA GLU A 41 -29.44 21.34 9.09
C GLU A 41 -29.52 19.81 9.35
N TYR A 42 -28.40 19.08 9.41
CA TYR A 42 -28.37 17.62 9.66
C TYR A 42 -27.24 17.16 10.62
N GLN A 43 -26.93 17.95 11.66
CA GLN A 43 -25.95 17.54 12.66
C GLN A 43 -26.55 16.69 13.79
N PHE A 44 -25.92 15.54 14.07
CA PHE A 44 -26.10 14.78 15.30
C PHE A 44 -25.92 15.70 16.52
N ARG A 45 -26.96 15.87 17.34
CA ARG A 45 -26.95 16.85 18.45
C ARG A 45 -26.47 16.27 19.78
N GLY A 46 -26.12 14.99 19.84
CA GLY A 46 -25.42 14.40 20.98
C GLY A 46 -25.42 12.87 20.98
N VAL A 47 -24.43 12.29 21.63
CA VAL A 47 -24.39 10.87 21.99
C VAL A 47 -24.65 10.77 23.49
N ALA A 48 -25.55 9.88 23.90
CA ALA A 48 -25.76 9.59 25.32
C ALA A 48 -25.25 8.17 25.62
N HIS A 49 -24.31 8.07 26.55
CA HIS A 49 -23.86 6.79 27.08
C HIS A 49 -24.68 6.45 28.33
N LEU A 50 -25.42 5.35 28.27
CA LEU A 50 -26.23 4.81 29.36
C LEU A 50 -25.53 3.58 29.92
N ILE A 51 -25.46 3.47 31.25
CA ILE A 51 -24.83 2.33 31.93
C ILE A 51 -25.81 1.78 32.97
N GLY A 52 -26.02 0.47 33.00
CA GLY A 52 -26.86 -0.19 34.01
C GLY A 52 -27.00 -1.70 33.80
N PRO A 53 -27.69 -2.42 34.68
CA PRO A 53 -27.94 -3.85 34.47
C PRO A 53 -28.94 -4.04 33.31
N ALA A 54 -28.75 -5.04 32.44
CA ALA A 54 -29.54 -5.24 31.23
C ALA A 54 -31.08 -5.22 31.45
N SER A 55 -31.55 -5.64 32.63
CA SER A 55 -32.96 -5.59 33.04
C SER A 55 -33.52 -4.17 33.23
N ALA A 56 -32.66 -3.18 33.38
CA ALA A 56 -32.97 -1.75 33.55
C ALA A 56 -32.72 -0.94 32.27
N ARG A 57 -32.41 -1.60 31.14
CA ARG A 57 -32.26 -0.94 29.84
C ARG A 57 -33.60 -0.32 29.43
N PRO A 58 -33.68 1.00 29.15
CA PRO A 58 -34.90 1.65 28.70
C PRO A 58 -35.45 0.97 27.43
N ALA A 59 -36.77 0.82 27.35
CA ALA A 59 -37.40 0.28 26.14
C ALA A 59 -37.21 1.28 24.98
N PRO A 60 -37.07 0.82 23.72
CA PRO A 60 -36.87 1.74 22.58
C PRO A 60 -37.96 2.82 22.43
N ASP A 61 -39.16 2.56 22.95
CA ASP A 61 -40.33 3.44 22.99
C ASP A 61 -40.46 4.23 24.32
N ASP A 62 -39.42 4.22 25.18
CA ASP A 62 -39.43 5.03 26.40
C ASP A 62 -39.54 6.52 26.05
N PRO A 63 -40.42 7.30 26.72
CA PRO A 63 -40.54 8.75 26.52
C PRO A 63 -39.22 9.53 26.61
N PHE A 64 -38.21 8.95 27.24
CA PHE A 64 -36.82 9.43 27.21
C PHE A 64 -36.27 9.64 25.78
N PHE A 65 -36.77 8.90 24.78
CA PHE A 65 -36.34 8.93 23.38
C PHE A 65 -37.24 9.78 22.47
N GLU A 66 -38.47 10.13 22.88
CA GLU A 66 -39.52 10.67 21.99
C GLU A 66 -39.25 12.10 21.47
N ASP A 67 -38.45 12.92 22.15
CA ASP A 67 -38.21 14.33 21.79
C ASP A 67 -36.85 14.60 21.11
N LYS A 68 -36.17 13.54 20.66
CA LYS A 68 -34.73 13.56 20.39
C LYS A 68 -34.44 13.26 18.90
N VAL A 69 -34.45 14.31 18.06
CA VAL A 69 -34.41 14.23 16.57
C VAL A 69 -33.09 13.72 15.95
N ALA A 70 -31.95 13.68 16.67
CA ALA A 70 -30.69 13.15 16.11
C ALA A 70 -29.68 12.73 17.20
N TYR A 71 -29.81 11.50 17.72
CA TYR A 71 -28.97 10.98 18.81
C TYR A 71 -28.63 9.51 18.60
N ALA A 72 -27.41 9.11 18.96
CA ALA A 72 -27.05 7.72 19.14
C ALA A 72 -26.98 7.43 20.64
N TYR A 73 -27.66 6.38 21.08
CA TYR A 73 -27.59 5.91 22.46
C TYR A 73 -26.75 4.65 22.49
N VAL A 74 -25.68 4.67 23.27
CA VAL A 74 -24.91 3.46 23.58
C VAL A 74 -25.32 3.03 24.98
N TYR A 75 -25.79 1.80 25.11
CA TYR A 75 -26.07 1.18 26.39
C TYR A 75 -25.01 0.11 26.66
N GLU A 76 -24.28 0.24 27.75
CA GLU A 76 -23.36 -0.78 28.24
C GLU A 76 -23.94 -1.44 29.49
N ASP A 77 -24.09 -2.77 29.43
CA ASP A 77 -24.48 -3.51 30.63
C ASP A 77 -23.28 -3.80 31.55
N HIS A 78 -23.54 -4.29 32.76
CA HIS A 78 -22.46 -4.60 33.71
C HIS A 78 -21.51 -5.73 33.26
N SER A 79 -21.84 -6.48 32.21
CA SER A 79 -20.94 -7.45 31.60
C SER A 79 -20.08 -6.84 30.48
N GLY A 80 -20.27 -5.56 30.19
CA GLY A 80 -19.61 -4.85 29.10
C GLY A 80 -20.30 -5.04 27.75
N ALA A 81 -21.46 -5.71 27.70
CA ALA A 81 -22.19 -5.88 26.45
C ALA A 81 -22.82 -4.55 26.05
N ARG A 82 -22.51 -4.11 24.82
CA ARG A 82 -22.99 -2.83 24.31
C ARG A 82 -24.13 -2.99 23.32
N SER A 83 -25.10 -2.09 23.39
CA SER A 83 -26.18 -1.98 22.42
C SER A 83 -26.28 -0.54 21.94
N LEU A 84 -26.61 -0.36 20.66
CA LEU A 84 -26.83 0.92 20.01
C LEU A 84 -28.33 1.07 19.69
N LEU A 85 -28.88 2.23 20.02
CA LEU A 85 -30.19 2.69 19.56
C LEU A 85 -30.00 4.02 18.81
N THR A 86 -30.55 4.10 17.61
CA THR A 86 -30.53 5.30 16.75
C THR A 86 -31.93 5.57 16.22
N PRO A 87 -32.23 6.76 15.69
CA PRO A 87 -33.58 7.10 15.26
C PRO A 87 -34.10 6.27 14.07
N ASP A 88 -33.19 5.65 13.32
CA ASP A 88 -33.48 4.72 12.21
C ASP A 88 -33.66 3.25 12.67
N ARG A 89 -33.62 2.99 13.98
CA ARG A 89 -33.65 1.63 14.54
C ARG A 89 -34.72 1.53 15.63
N ASP A 90 -35.72 0.69 15.38
CA ASP A 90 -36.85 0.47 16.30
C ASP A 90 -36.50 -0.44 17.50
N ALA A 91 -35.24 -0.89 17.59
CA ALA A 91 -34.77 -1.80 18.62
C ALA A 91 -33.33 -1.49 19.03
N TRP A 92 -32.95 -1.93 20.23
CA TRP A 92 -31.54 -1.98 20.62
C TRP A 92 -30.80 -3.01 19.78
N HIS A 93 -29.84 -2.56 18.98
CA HIS A 93 -28.98 -3.46 18.23
C HIS A 93 -27.71 -3.74 19.01
N PRO A 94 -27.31 -5.01 19.21
CA PRO A 94 -26.02 -5.30 19.81
C PRO A 94 -24.91 -4.67 18.96
N LEU A 95 -23.94 -4.04 19.63
CA LEU A 95 -22.65 -3.77 19.02
C LEU A 95 -21.88 -5.10 19.09
N ASN A 96 -21.35 -5.57 17.96
CA ASN A 96 -20.86 -6.94 17.75
C ASN A 96 -19.60 -7.34 18.55
N PHE A 97 -19.29 -6.65 19.64
CA PHE A 97 -18.38 -7.11 20.69
C PHE A 97 -19.22 -7.28 21.95
N THR A 98 -19.50 -8.52 22.34
CA THR A 98 -20.32 -8.77 23.53
C THR A 98 -19.56 -8.54 24.83
N GLN A 99 -18.23 -8.51 24.82
CA GLN A 99 -17.43 -8.41 26.04
C GLN A 99 -16.21 -7.50 25.85
N GLN A 100 -15.93 -6.66 26.85
CA GLN A 100 -14.69 -5.90 26.96
C GLN A 100 -13.94 -6.34 28.21
N GLN A 101 -12.68 -6.70 28.05
CA GLN A 101 -11.79 -7.09 29.14
C GLN A 101 -10.69 -6.04 29.26
N ALA A 102 -10.67 -5.28 30.36
CA ALA A 102 -9.51 -4.45 30.68
C ALA A 102 -8.38 -5.33 31.21
N VAL A 103 -7.17 -5.17 30.68
CA VAL A 103 -6.00 -5.98 31.03
C VAL A 103 -4.94 -5.05 31.63
N PHE A 104 -4.72 -5.16 32.94
CA PHE A 104 -3.69 -4.40 33.68
C PHE A 104 -2.49 -5.27 34.01
N SER A 105 -2.68 -6.59 34.02
CA SER A 105 -1.69 -7.59 34.36
C SER A 105 -1.98 -8.90 33.62
N SER A 106 -1.03 -9.84 33.67
CA SER A 106 -1.24 -11.17 33.07
C SER A 106 -2.35 -11.97 33.75
N ASP A 107 -2.70 -11.67 35.00
CA ASP A 107 -3.78 -12.35 35.74
C ASP A 107 -5.18 -11.93 35.28
N ASP A 108 -5.27 -10.82 34.55
CA ASP A 108 -6.53 -10.37 33.91
C ASP A 108 -6.79 -11.10 32.58
N LEU A 109 -5.86 -11.93 32.10
CA LEU A 109 -6.04 -12.79 30.94
C LEU A 109 -6.61 -14.15 31.37
N PRO A 110 -7.25 -14.91 30.46
CA PRO A 110 -7.66 -16.28 30.73
C PRO A 110 -6.49 -17.12 31.26
N ALA A 111 -6.76 -18.05 32.20
CA ALA A 111 -5.71 -18.89 32.76
C ALA A 111 -4.93 -19.60 31.65
N PRO A 112 -3.59 -19.56 31.67
CA PRO A 112 -2.79 -20.07 30.57
C PRO A 112 -2.89 -21.60 30.47
N SER A 113 -2.88 -22.11 29.25
CA SER A 113 -2.82 -23.53 28.93
C SER A 113 -1.86 -23.75 27.77
N ASN A 114 -1.05 -24.81 27.80
CA ASN A 114 -0.07 -25.12 26.74
C ASN A 114 0.88 -23.96 26.37
N GLY A 115 1.20 -23.09 27.33
CA GLY A 115 2.12 -21.97 27.10
C GLY A 115 1.47 -20.69 26.57
N THR A 116 0.14 -20.63 26.43
CA THR A 116 -0.57 -19.45 25.93
C THR A 116 -1.82 -19.12 26.75
N HIS A 117 -2.25 -17.86 26.68
CA HIS A 117 -3.57 -17.40 27.09
C HIS A 117 -4.52 -17.53 25.89
N THR A 118 -5.36 -18.57 25.85
CA THR A 118 -6.41 -18.70 24.84
C THR A 118 -7.48 -17.65 25.10
N LEU A 119 -7.53 -16.64 24.24
CA LEU A 119 -8.43 -15.50 24.38
C LEU A 119 -9.83 -15.89 23.92
N ALA A 120 -10.85 -15.34 24.59
CA ALA A 120 -12.24 -15.59 24.25
C ALA A 120 -12.61 -14.88 22.95
N GLY A 121 -13.39 -15.55 22.10
CA GLY A 121 -13.97 -14.91 20.92
C GLY A 121 -14.99 -13.85 21.32
N ASN A 122 -15.31 -12.96 20.38
CA ASN A 122 -16.29 -11.88 20.60
C ASN A 122 -15.96 -10.99 21.83
N THR A 123 -14.67 -10.91 22.16
CA THR A 123 -14.13 -10.16 23.30
C THR A 123 -13.03 -9.23 22.81
N ALA A 124 -13.10 -7.97 23.24
CA ALA A 124 -12.04 -6.99 23.03
C ALA A 124 -11.19 -6.84 24.30
N TYR A 125 -9.91 -7.15 24.20
CA TYR A 125 -8.93 -7.04 25.27
C TYR A 125 -8.23 -5.68 25.19
N PHE A 126 -8.51 -4.81 26.16
CA PHE A 126 -7.97 -3.46 26.26
C PHE A 126 -6.81 -3.43 27.25
N PHE A 127 -5.59 -3.41 26.72
CA PHE A 127 -4.38 -3.32 27.52
C PHE A 127 -4.22 -1.90 28.08
N ASN A 128 -3.92 -1.82 29.37
CA ASN A 128 -3.69 -0.56 30.08
C ASN A 128 -2.35 -0.64 30.82
N GLY A 129 -1.32 -0.08 30.20
CA GLY A 129 0.08 -0.31 30.55
C GLY A 129 0.70 -1.46 29.76
N PHE A 130 1.98 -1.71 30.02
CA PHE A 130 2.70 -2.87 29.49
C PHE A 130 2.41 -4.09 30.36
N VAL A 131 1.70 -5.07 29.80
CA VAL A 131 1.41 -6.34 30.44
C VAL A 131 2.50 -7.33 30.05
N THR A 132 3.27 -7.80 31.04
CA THR A 132 4.30 -8.82 30.83
C THR A 132 3.75 -10.19 31.18
N SER A 133 3.95 -11.19 30.31
CA SER A 133 3.58 -12.59 30.58
C SER A 133 4.62 -13.55 30.02
N PRO A 134 4.97 -14.65 30.72
CA PRO A 134 5.77 -15.72 30.16
C PRO A 134 4.97 -16.60 29.18
N TYR A 135 3.66 -16.40 29.05
CA TYR A 135 2.79 -17.13 28.14
C TYR A 135 2.45 -16.27 26.93
N GLY A 136 2.24 -16.86 25.76
CA GLY A 136 1.80 -16.14 24.55
C GLY A 136 0.31 -15.82 24.59
N LEU A 137 -0.22 -15.18 23.55
CA LEU A 137 -1.65 -14.98 23.30
C LEU A 137 -2.09 -15.91 22.18
N ASP A 138 -3.09 -16.74 22.44
CA ASP A 138 -3.74 -17.57 21.43
C ASP A 138 -5.04 -16.89 20.98
N ILE A 139 -5.05 -16.43 19.73
CA ILE A 139 -6.11 -15.64 19.11
C ILE A 139 -7.05 -16.49 18.24
N SER A 140 -7.00 -17.82 18.32
CA SER A 140 -7.79 -18.72 17.45
C SER A 140 -9.31 -18.48 17.50
N ASN A 141 -9.81 -17.87 18.59
CA ASN A 141 -11.24 -17.53 18.71
C ASN A 141 -11.62 -16.15 18.11
N GLY A 142 -10.70 -15.47 17.45
CA GLY A 142 -10.91 -14.15 16.83
C GLY A 142 -11.19 -13.00 17.82
N PRO A 143 -10.36 -12.79 18.86
CA PRO A 143 -10.46 -11.64 19.75
C PRO A 143 -10.02 -10.34 19.05
N VAL A 144 -10.33 -9.20 19.67
CA VAL A 144 -9.71 -7.91 19.31
C VAL A 144 -8.70 -7.54 20.39
N LEU A 145 -7.48 -7.13 19.98
CA LEU A 145 -6.47 -6.59 20.87
C LEU A 145 -6.37 -5.08 20.69
N ALA A 146 -6.47 -4.31 21.77
CA ALA A 146 -6.46 -2.85 21.69
C ALA A 146 -5.68 -2.21 22.84
N GLY A 147 -5.07 -1.06 22.55
CA GLY A 147 -4.55 -0.12 23.53
C GLY A 147 -4.99 1.32 23.23
N ARG A 148 -4.60 2.28 24.08
CA ARG A 148 -4.80 3.72 23.82
C ARG A 148 -3.76 4.25 22.85
N HIS A 149 -2.53 3.78 22.98
CA HIS A 149 -1.39 4.12 22.14
C HIS A 149 -0.25 3.13 22.35
N ALA A 150 0.43 2.70 21.28
CA ALA A 150 1.49 1.68 21.38
C ALA A 150 2.67 2.12 22.27
N ALA A 151 2.90 3.43 22.44
CA ALA A 151 3.94 3.92 23.35
C ALA A 151 3.66 3.73 24.86
N VAL A 152 2.43 3.39 25.26
CA VAL A 152 2.05 3.27 26.70
C VAL A 152 1.31 1.99 27.04
N ASP A 153 0.68 1.34 26.06
CA ASP A 153 -0.07 0.10 26.26
C ASP A 153 0.49 -1.00 25.36
N GLY A 154 0.70 -2.19 25.94
CA GLY A 154 1.29 -3.28 25.20
C GLY A 154 1.34 -4.61 25.91
N PHE A 155 1.83 -5.60 25.20
CA PHE A 155 2.06 -6.96 25.66
C PHE A 155 3.52 -7.36 25.43
N ILE A 156 4.18 -7.83 26.48
CA ILE A 156 5.57 -8.29 26.44
C ILE A 156 5.59 -9.78 26.79
N HIS A 157 5.87 -10.61 25.78
CA HIS A 157 6.00 -12.05 25.96
C HIS A 157 7.42 -12.42 26.38
N THR A 158 7.63 -12.86 27.62
CA THR A 158 8.95 -13.20 28.17
C THR A 158 9.29 -14.70 28.13
N GLY A 159 8.41 -15.51 27.54
CA GLY A 159 8.56 -16.97 27.50
C GLY A 159 9.62 -17.49 26.51
N GLY A 160 10.13 -16.63 25.62
CA GLY A 160 11.10 -16.99 24.58
C GLY A 160 10.51 -17.77 23.39
N ASN A 161 9.20 -18.01 23.40
CA ASN A 161 8.47 -18.69 22.31
C ASN A 161 7.74 -17.64 21.45
N THR A 162 6.65 -18.04 20.79
CA THR A 162 5.81 -17.13 20.00
C THR A 162 4.88 -16.30 20.89
N ALA A 163 4.88 -14.98 20.69
CA ALA A 163 4.04 -14.05 21.43
C ALA A 163 2.56 -14.11 21.04
N ILE A 164 2.26 -14.21 19.73
CA ILE A 164 0.89 -14.29 19.21
C ILE A 164 0.79 -15.50 18.28
N VAL A 165 -0.07 -16.45 18.65
CA VAL A 165 -0.37 -17.65 17.88
C VAL A 165 -1.86 -17.69 17.54
N GLY A 166 -2.22 -18.41 16.48
CA GLY A 166 -3.63 -18.69 16.21
C GLY A 166 -3.89 -19.50 14.96
N THR A 167 -5.00 -20.24 14.98
CA THR A 167 -5.52 -20.98 13.82
C THR A 167 -6.95 -20.56 13.52
N ASP A 168 -7.22 -20.16 12.28
CA ASP A 168 -8.54 -19.77 11.73
C ASP A 168 -9.27 -18.65 12.48
N GLY A 169 -8.54 -17.90 13.33
CA GLY A 169 -9.04 -16.76 14.07
C GLY A 169 -8.77 -15.45 13.34
N GLY A 170 -9.82 -14.66 13.06
CA GLY A 170 -9.64 -13.30 12.56
C GLY A 170 -8.78 -12.46 13.52
N TYR A 171 -7.78 -11.75 13.00
CA TYR A 171 -6.83 -11.03 13.84
C TYR A 171 -6.96 -9.52 13.68
N PHE A 172 -7.43 -8.87 14.74
CA PHE A 172 -7.57 -7.41 14.78
C PHE A 172 -6.76 -6.84 15.94
N GLN A 173 -5.80 -5.98 15.60
CA GLN A 173 -4.98 -5.27 16.58
C GLN A 173 -4.95 -3.77 16.30
N ARG A 174 -5.06 -2.95 17.35
CA ARG A 174 -4.93 -1.50 17.23
C ARG A 174 -4.21 -0.85 18.39
N LYS A 175 -3.31 0.09 18.10
CA LYS A 175 -2.70 0.99 19.10
C LYS A 175 -2.01 0.22 20.25
N LEU A 176 -1.41 -0.91 19.92
CA LEU A 176 -0.81 -1.81 20.89
C LEU A 176 0.67 -2.01 20.55
N TYR A 177 1.50 -2.05 21.58
CA TYR A 177 2.87 -2.52 21.46
C TYR A 177 2.94 -4.02 21.74
N VAL A 178 3.67 -4.77 20.93
CA VAL A 178 3.91 -6.20 21.15
C VAL A 178 5.39 -6.48 21.01
N HIS A 179 5.95 -7.20 21.97
CA HIS A 179 7.37 -7.53 22.00
C HIS A 179 7.62 -8.97 22.47
N ALA A 180 8.60 -9.61 21.84
CA ALA A 180 9.00 -11.00 22.08
C ALA A 180 10.55 -11.09 22.13
N PRO A 181 11.20 -10.69 23.24
CA PRO A 181 12.65 -10.63 23.33
C PRO A 181 13.26 -12.02 23.08
N GLY A 182 14.03 -12.15 22.01
CA GLY A 182 14.63 -13.41 21.53
C GLY A 182 13.65 -14.45 20.98
N GLY A 183 12.35 -14.18 21.02
CA GLY A 183 11.28 -15.08 20.58
C GLY A 183 10.71 -14.71 19.21
N THR A 184 9.59 -15.34 18.85
CA THR A 184 8.86 -15.07 17.61
C THR A 184 7.65 -14.17 17.91
N LEU A 185 7.35 -13.22 17.04
CA LEU A 185 6.18 -12.37 17.21
C LEU A 185 4.90 -13.09 16.77
N TYR A 186 4.87 -13.60 15.54
CA TYR A 186 3.70 -14.24 14.92
C TYR A 186 3.92 -15.70 14.52
N ASP A 187 2.92 -16.53 14.80
CA ASP A 187 2.73 -17.84 14.19
C ASP A 187 1.23 -18.00 13.94
N LEU A 188 0.79 -17.40 12.84
CA LEU A 188 -0.62 -17.26 12.50
C LEU A 188 -0.94 -18.07 11.25
N THR A 189 -1.92 -18.95 11.35
CA THR A 189 -2.43 -19.75 10.23
C THR A 189 -3.93 -19.53 10.12
N ALA A 190 -4.46 -19.37 8.91
CA ALA A 190 -5.90 -19.30 8.70
C ALA A 190 -6.28 -19.83 7.32
N ASP A 191 -7.58 -19.81 7.02
CA ASP A 191 -8.08 -19.99 5.67
C ASP A 191 -8.22 -18.66 4.90
N GLN A 192 -8.34 -18.79 3.57
CA GLN A 192 -8.55 -17.68 2.63
C GLN A 192 -9.88 -16.92 2.85
N THR A 193 -10.65 -17.22 3.89
CA THR A 193 -11.85 -16.46 4.26
C THR A 193 -11.63 -15.58 5.49
N THR A 194 -10.50 -15.74 6.16
CA THR A 194 -10.18 -15.08 7.42
C THR A 194 -9.40 -13.78 7.20
N GLU A 195 -9.83 -12.71 7.87
CA GLU A 195 -9.27 -11.36 7.72
C GLU A 195 -8.23 -11.04 8.81
N MET A 196 -7.26 -10.18 8.47
CA MET A 196 -6.26 -9.67 9.41
C MET A 196 -6.05 -8.16 9.22
N LEU A 197 -6.13 -7.41 10.31
CA LEU A 197 -5.88 -5.97 10.30
C LEU A 197 -5.14 -5.53 11.56
N VAL A 198 -3.95 -4.99 11.36
CA VAL A 198 -3.13 -4.39 12.42
C VAL A 198 -2.89 -2.92 12.12
N THR A 199 -3.22 -2.06 13.07
CA THR A 199 -3.15 -0.60 12.87
C THR A 199 -2.49 0.12 14.04
N ASP A 200 -1.75 1.19 13.74
CA ASP A 200 -1.16 2.11 14.72
C ASP A 200 -0.36 1.40 15.84
N SER A 201 0.25 0.25 15.53
CA SER A 201 0.89 -0.65 16.49
C SER A 201 2.41 -0.55 16.42
N ALA A 202 3.11 -1.10 17.41
CA ALA A 202 4.57 -1.12 17.42
C ALA A 202 5.11 -2.49 17.82
N PHE A 203 6.10 -2.95 17.07
CA PHE A 203 6.86 -4.18 17.26
C PHE A 203 8.32 -3.77 17.36
N SER A 204 8.81 -3.54 18.57
CA SER A 204 10.18 -3.04 18.75
C SER A 204 10.81 -3.46 20.06
N ASP A 205 12.14 -3.44 20.16
CA ASP A 205 12.87 -3.46 21.44
C ASP A 205 13.10 -2.04 21.98
N ALA A 206 12.09 -1.17 21.95
CA ALA A 206 12.23 0.19 22.50
C ALA A 206 12.60 0.19 24.02
N ALA A 207 12.37 -0.93 24.71
CA ALA A 207 12.73 -1.11 26.12
C ALA A 207 14.19 -1.55 26.33
N GLY A 208 14.93 -1.93 25.27
CA GLY A 208 16.31 -2.39 25.34
C GLY A 208 16.49 -3.68 26.14
N ILE A 209 15.49 -4.57 26.11
CA ILE A 209 15.47 -5.84 26.84
C ILE A 209 16.26 -6.88 26.04
N ALA A 210 15.91 -7.06 24.78
CA ALA A 210 16.60 -7.84 23.75
C ALA A 210 15.84 -7.70 22.43
N PRO A 211 16.49 -7.84 21.26
CA PRO A 211 15.82 -7.79 19.97
C PRO A 211 14.75 -8.88 19.83
N ILE A 212 13.74 -8.64 19.01
CA ILE A 212 12.78 -9.67 18.61
C ILE A 212 13.54 -10.74 17.80
N GLY A 213 13.42 -12.01 18.16
CA GLY A 213 14.12 -13.09 17.46
C GLY A 213 13.65 -13.26 16.01
N SER A 214 12.34 -13.20 15.79
CA SER A 214 11.72 -13.25 14.46
C SER A 214 10.36 -12.54 14.46
N LEU A 215 9.99 -11.85 13.37
CA LEU A 215 8.61 -11.40 13.19
C LEU A 215 7.67 -12.57 12.91
N GLY A 216 8.17 -13.67 12.33
CA GLY A 216 7.47 -14.95 12.22
C GLY A 216 6.70 -15.15 10.91
N THR A 217 5.55 -15.82 10.97
CA THR A 217 4.80 -16.26 9.78
C THR A 217 3.33 -15.86 9.88
N VAL A 218 2.77 -15.43 8.75
CA VAL A 218 1.32 -15.27 8.51
C VAL A 218 0.96 -16.11 7.29
N ASP A 219 0.20 -17.18 7.53
CA ASP A 219 -0.19 -18.18 6.53
C ASP A 219 -1.70 -18.15 6.30
N GLY A 220 -2.12 -18.09 5.03
CA GLY A 220 -3.47 -18.41 4.58
C GLY A 220 -4.55 -17.35 4.80
N TYR A 221 -4.29 -16.29 5.57
CA TYR A 221 -5.21 -15.15 5.71
C TYR A 221 -5.52 -14.51 4.36
N ARG A 222 -6.77 -14.06 4.17
CA ARG A 222 -7.22 -13.45 2.91
C ARG A 222 -6.55 -12.11 2.62
N VAL A 223 -6.51 -11.21 3.62
CA VAL A 223 -5.99 -9.84 3.44
C VAL A 223 -5.09 -9.40 4.60
N PRO A 224 -3.87 -9.95 4.77
CA PRO A 224 -2.92 -9.45 5.77
C PRO A 224 -2.63 -7.96 5.60
N THR A 225 -3.03 -7.14 6.59
CA THR A 225 -2.92 -5.68 6.53
C THR A 225 -2.20 -5.10 7.73
N TRP A 226 -1.16 -4.29 7.48
CA TRP A 226 -0.52 -3.41 8.46
C TRP A 226 -0.59 -1.97 8.01
N LYS A 227 -1.07 -1.10 8.90
CA LYS A 227 -1.14 0.34 8.64
C LYS A 227 -0.56 1.12 9.80
N ASN A 228 0.32 2.07 9.53
CA ASN A 228 0.96 2.90 10.56
C ASN A 228 1.66 2.05 11.65
N CYS A 229 2.30 0.94 11.27
CA CYS A 229 2.92 0.03 12.22
C CYS A 229 4.44 0.24 12.26
N ASN A 230 5.02 0.33 13.45
CA ASN A 230 6.48 0.42 13.59
C ASN A 230 7.08 -0.98 13.77
N PHE A 231 8.02 -1.36 12.90
CA PHE A 231 8.82 -2.57 13.01
C PHE A 231 10.27 -2.20 13.30
N GLU A 232 10.82 -2.67 14.40
CA GLU A 232 12.16 -2.29 14.81
C GLU A 232 12.87 -3.39 15.61
N ASP A 233 14.18 -3.49 15.42
CA ASP A 233 15.09 -4.36 16.19
C ASP A 233 14.66 -5.83 16.25
N PHE A 234 14.59 -6.45 15.07
CA PHE A 234 14.33 -7.88 14.90
C PHE A 234 15.49 -8.58 14.18
N ALA A 235 15.70 -9.86 14.51
CA ALA A 235 16.78 -10.69 13.97
C ALA A 235 16.36 -11.55 12.76
N SER A 236 15.07 -11.64 12.47
CA SER A 236 14.49 -12.29 11.29
C SER A 236 13.16 -11.62 10.96
N GLY A 237 12.83 -11.48 9.68
CA GLY A 237 11.64 -10.79 9.23
C GLY A 237 10.36 -11.63 9.26
N LEU A 238 9.37 -11.17 8.50
CA LEU A 238 8.02 -11.72 8.41
C LEU A 238 7.85 -12.50 7.10
N THR A 239 7.32 -13.71 7.20
CA THR A 239 7.01 -14.56 6.04
C THR A 239 5.51 -14.60 5.80
N PHE A 240 5.12 -14.35 4.55
CA PHE A 240 3.77 -14.57 4.03
C PHE A 240 3.74 -15.91 3.32
N ASP A 241 2.86 -16.79 3.76
CA ASP A 241 2.65 -18.11 3.19
C ASP A 241 1.17 -18.34 2.84
N GLY A 242 0.91 -19.41 2.11
CA GLY A 242 -0.43 -19.76 1.66
C GLY A 242 -0.83 -18.94 0.44
N THR A 243 -2.07 -18.47 0.39
CA THR A 243 -2.63 -17.89 -0.84
C THR A 243 -3.47 -16.66 -0.54
N PRO A 244 -2.89 -15.61 0.08
CA PRO A 244 -3.65 -14.40 0.39
C PRO A 244 -4.18 -13.74 -0.89
N ASP A 245 -5.41 -13.21 -0.88
CA ASP A 245 -5.89 -12.36 -1.98
C ASP A 245 -4.95 -11.15 -2.11
N LYS A 246 -4.65 -10.48 -0.98
CA LYS A 246 -3.87 -9.24 -0.97
C LYS A 246 -3.04 -9.08 0.28
N ILE A 247 -1.89 -8.41 0.16
CA ILE A 247 -1.06 -7.99 1.29
C ILE A 247 -0.94 -6.47 1.25
N PHE A 248 -1.27 -5.80 2.36
CA PHE A 248 -1.19 -4.35 2.49
C PHE A 248 -0.22 -3.97 3.62
N ILE A 249 0.81 -3.18 3.30
CA ILE A 249 1.71 -2.60 4.29
C ILE A 249 1.90 -1.13 3.97
N THR A 250 1.28 -0.27 4.76
CA THR A 250 1.23 1.17 4.50
C THR A 250 1.76 1.98 5.67
N ALA A 251 2.50 3.04 5.37
CA ALA A 251 2.95 4.04 6.35
C ALA A 251 3.67 3.42 7.56
N SER A 252 4.37 2.31 7.33
CA SER A 252 4.96 1.47 8.36
C SER A 252 6.49 1.59 8.31
N PRO A 253 7.12 2.20 9.32
CA PRO A 253 8.57 2.25 9.37
C PRO A 253 9.21 0.91 9.76
N PHE A 254 10.31 0.57 9.09
CA PHE A 254 11.21 -0.55 9.38
C PHE A 254 12.58 0.00 9.78
N ARG A 255 13.00 -0.23 11.03
CA ARG A 255 14.19 0.44 11.58
C ARG A 255 15.10 -0.47 12.37
N THR A 256 16.39 -0.11 12.42
CA THR A 256 17.34 -0.71 13.38
C THR A 256 17.43 -2.23 13.20
N VAL A 257 17.40 -2.72 11.96
CA VAL A 257 17.59 -4.14 11.64
C VAL A 257 19.09 -4.41 11.66
N THR A 258 19.61 -4.78 12.84
CA THR A 258 21.05 -4.89 13.07
C THR A 258 21.61 -6.28 12.81
N ALA A 259 20.76 -7.30 12.77
CA ALA A 259 21.18 -8.65 12.41
C ALA A 259 21.58 -8.74 10.93
N PRO A 260 22.64 -9.49 10.60
CA PRO A 260 23.09 -9.66 9.23
C PRO A 260 22.15 -10.58 8.44
N GLY A 261 22.02 -10.33 7.14
CA GLY A 261 21.34 -11.22 6.19
C GLY A 261 19.83 -11.37 6.44
N VAL A 262 19.19 -10.34 6.98
CA VAL A 262 17.75 -10.36 7.24
C VAL A 262 16.96 -10.06 5.97
N ASP A 263 16.00 -10.91 5.66
CA ASP A 263 14.90 -10.59 4.75
C ASP A 263 13.74 -10.05 5.60
N ILE A 264 13.39 -8.78 5.44
CA ILE A 264 12.37 -8.12 6.27
C ILE A 264 10.98 -8.69 5.97
N LEU A 265 10.65 -8.83 4.69
CA LEU A 265 9.39 -9.41 4.22
C LEU A 265 9.70 -10.50 3.19
N THR A 266 9.05 -11.65 3.32
CA THR A 266 9.24 -12.78 2.41
C THR A 266 7.90 -13.27 1.87
N LEU A 267 7.79 -13.40 0.54
CA LEU A 267 6.76 -14.23 -0.09
C LEU A 267 7.31 -15.65 -0.20
N ALA A 268 6.72 -16.59 0.53
CA ALA A 268 7.15 -17.99 0.53
C ALA A 268 6.94 -18.64 -0.84
N ALA A 269 7.61 -19.77 -1.08
CA ALA A 269 7.51 -20.52 -2.35
C ALA A 269 6.09 -20.99 -2.67
N SER A 270 5.26 -21.18 -1.65
CA SER A 270 3.83 -21.52 -1.77
C SER A 270 2.91 -20.31 -1.93
N SER A 271 3.43 -19.09 -1.80
CA SER A 271 2.66 -17.86 -1.84
C SER A 271 2.11 -17.57 -3.24
N ASP A 272 0.80 -17.71 -3.41
CA ASP A 272 0.06 -17.21 -4.58
C ASP A 272 -0.78 -16.01 -4.14
N VAL A 273 -0.26 -14.79 -4.37
CA VAL A 273 -0.89 -13.54 -3.94
C VAL A 273 -1.32 -12.73 -5.14
N ALA A 274 -2.55 -12.21 -5.18
CA ALA A 274 -2.97 -11.37 -6.30
C ALA A 274 -2.28 -10.01 -6.25
N ILE A 275 -2.37 -9.34 -5.09
CA ILE A 275 -1.88 -7.97 -4.93
C ILE A 275 -0.98 -7.84 -3.71
N VAL A 276 0.22 -7.30 -3.89
CA VAL A 276 1.05 -6.76 -2.80
C VAL A 276 1.09 -5.25 -2.95
N ASP A 277 0.77 -4.51 -1.89
CA ASP A 277 0.78 -3.06 -1.89
C ASP A 277 1.58 -2.53 -0.69
N PHE A 278 2.82 -2.15 -0.98
CA PHE A 278 3.82 -1.66 -0.04
C PHE A 278 4.04 -0.16 -0.27
N VAL A 279 3.39 0.67 0.55
CA VAL A 279 3.20 2.11 0.28
C VAL A 279 3.62 3.01 1.43
N ASP A 280 4.27 4.13 1.12
CA ASP A 280 4.59 5.22 2.06
C ASP A 280 5.40 4.75 3.28
N ASN A 281 6.21 3.70 3.11
CA ASN A 281 7.00 3.12 4.18
C ASN A 281 8.33 3.87 4.36
N TYR A 282 9.00 3.61 5.48
CA TYR A 282 10.30 4.21 5.77
C TYR A 282 11.28 3.19 6.29
N VAL A 283 12.42 3.01 5.63
CA VAL A 283 13.45 2.03 5.99
C VAL A 283 14.71 2.74 6.47
N LYS A 284 15.21 2.40 7.66
CA LYS A 284 16.33 3.13 8.28
C LYS A 284 17.25 2.23 9.11
N ASN A 285 18.55 2.53 9.14
CA ASN A 285 19.52 1.87 10.02
C ASN A 285 19.47 0.33 9.87
N VAL A 286 19.44 -0.17 8.63
CA VAL A 286 19.50 -1.60 8.33
C VAL A 286 20.93 -2.00 7.97
N GLN A 287 21.22 -3.30 7.92
CA GLN A 287 22.52 -3.77 7.41
C GLN A 287 22.56 -3.67 5.88
N SER A 288 23.77 -3.58 5.32
CA SER A 288 23.96 -3.50 3.86
C SER A 288 23.53 -4.76 3.10
N ASP A 289 23.33 -5.87 3.80
CA ASP A 289 22.85 -7.15 3.28
C ASP A 289 21.39 -7.45 3.64
N THR A 290 20.69 -6.49 4.26
CA THR A 290 19.25 -6.60 4.55
C THR A 290 18.45 -6.45 3.26
N VAL A 291 17.57 -7.41 2.99
CA VAL A 291 16.62 -7.39 1.88
C VAL A 291 15.26 -6.90 2.39
N MET A 292 14.65 -5.96 1.68
CA MET A 292 13.31 -5.45 2.05
C MET A 292 12.23 -6.47 1.70
N TRP A 293 12.21 -6.94 0.44
CA TRP A 293 11.33 -8.01 -0.02
C TRP A 293 12.11 -9.15 -0.67
N ARG A 294 11.98 -10.35 -0.11
CA ARG A 294 12.39 -11.60 -0.76
C ARG A 294 11.19 -12.29 -1.40
N VAL A 295 11.31 -12.66 -2.66
CA VAL A 295 10.31 -13.43 -3.40
C VAL A 295 10.90 -14.79 -3.73
N GLU A 296 10.48 -15.84 -3.03
CA GLU A 296 11.02 -17.19 -3.21
C GLU A 296 10.63 -17.82 -4.55
N ALA A 297 11.38 -18.83 -4.98
CA ALA A 297 11.03 -19.58 -6.20
C ALA A 297 9.64 -20.24 -6.06
N GLY A 298 8.67 -19.77 -6.85
CA GLY A 298 7.28 -20.22 -6.79
C GLY A 298 6.34 -19.25 -6.07
N GLY A 299 6.89 -18.40 -5.19
CA GLY A 299 6.19 -17.24 -4.67
C GLY A 299 6.17 -16.16 -5.74
N ALA A 300 5.00 -15.70 -6.17
CA ALA A 300 4.93 -14.56 -7.06
C ALA A 300 3.59 -13.84 -6.88
N PRO A 301 3.58 -12.50 -6.97
CA PRO A 301 2.34 -11.78 -7.21
C PRO A 301 1.77 -12.22 -8.56
N THR A 302 0.45 -12.33 -8.70
CA THR A 302 -0.19 -12.70 -9.98
C THR A 302 -0.80 -11.53 -10.71
N GLU A 303 -1.15 -10.44 -10.02
CA GLU A 303 -1.71 -9.24 -10.67
C GLU A 303 -0.76 -8.04 -10.56
N VAL A 304 -0.40 -7.65 -9.33
CA VAL A 304 0.36 -6.42 -9.06
C VAL A 304 1.21 -6.56 -7.78
N PHE A 305 2.44 -6.06 -7.83
CA PHE A 305 3.28 -5.77 -6.68
C PHE A 305 3.68 -4.29 -6.72
N GLN A 306 3.17 -3.50 -5.78
CA GLN A 306 3.44 -2.07 -5.71
C GLN A 306 4.47 -1.80 -4.61
N TYR A 307 5.58 -1.18 -5.00
CA TYR A 307 6.61 -0.67 -4.12
C TYR A 307 6.69 0.84 -4.29
N ARG A 308 6.00 1.61 -3.45
CA ARG A 308 5.83 3.03 -3.76
C ARG A 308 5.86 3.98 -2.57
N GLY A 309 6.27 5.22 -2.81
CA GLY A 309 6.39 6.24 -1.77
C GLY A 309 7.37 5.87 -0.64
N THR A 310 8.25 4.87 -0.84
CA THR A 310 9.09 4.35 0.24
C THR A 310 10.43 5.08 0.28
N VAL A 311 10.76 5.62 1.45
CA VAL A 311 12.03 6.32 1.66
C VAL A 311 12.99 5.43 2.46
N HIS A 312 14.18 5.26 1.93
CA HIS A 312 15.29 4.59 2.59
C HIS A 312 16.37 5.60 2.97
N ASP A 313 17.08 5.35 4.07
CA ASP A 313 18.31 6.09 4.38
C ASP A 313 19.54 5.49 3.67
N THR A 314 20.72 6.05 3.96
CA THR A 314 21.98 5.64 3.34
C THR A 314 22.49 4.26 3.77
N SER A 315 21.81 3.58 4.70
CA SER A 315 22.18 2.21 5.10
C SER A 315 21.67 1.16 4.12
N PHE A 316 20.74 1.55 3.24
CA PHE A 316 20.08 0.68 2.28
C PHE A 316 20.66 0.81 0.87
N THR A 317 20.74 -0.30 0.14
CA THR A 317 21.14 -0.34 -1.28
C THR A 317 19.94 -0.69 -2.17
N PRO A 318 19.74 0.00 -3.31
CA PRO A 318 18.63 -0.28 -4.23
C PRO A 318 18.49 -1.76 -4.61
N ASP A 319 19.62 -2.44 -4.80
CA ASP A 319 19.67 -3.87 -5.19
C ASP A 319 19.03 -4.82 -4.17
N ASN A 320 18.77 -4.35 -2.95
CA ASN A 320 18.15 -5.14 -1.88
C ASN A 320 16.64 -4.84 -1.71
N ALA A 321 16.03 -3.99 -2.55
CA ALA A 321 14.60 -3.64 -2.44
C ALA A 321 13.70 -4.85 -2.69
N ILE A 322 13.92 -5.53 -3.81
CA ILE A 322 13.12 -6.66 -4.21
C ILE A 322 14.08 -7.69 -4.80
N VAL A 323 14.23 -8.84 -4.15
CA VAL A 323 15.22 -9.87 -4.49
C VAL A 323 14.54 -11.22 -4.63
N GLY A 324 14.89 -11.98 -5.66
CA GLY A 324 14.36 -13.33 -5.87
C GLY A 324 14.37 -13.75 -7.33
N PRO A 325 14.26 -15.06 -7.64
CA PRO A 325 14.27 -15.57 -9.02
C PRO A 325 13.12 -15.05 -9.89
N ASN A 326 12.02 -14.60 -9.27
CA ASN A 326 10.85 -14.03 -9.95
C ASN A 326 10.64 -12.56 -9.58
N ALA A 327 11.60 -11.93 -8.89
CA ALA A 327 11.52 -10.55 -8.46
C ALA A 327 12.39 -9.69 -9.38
N ASP A 328 11.75 -9.10 -10.37
CA ASP A 328 12.38 -8.18 -11.28
C ASP A 328 11.53 -6.90 -11.34
N PRO A 329 12.00 -5.78 -10.76
CA PRO A 329 11.25 -4.52 -10.70
C PRO A 329 11.02 -3.90 -12.09
N THR A 330 11.74 -4.38 -13.11
CA THR A 330 11.62 -3.91 -14.49
C THR A 330 10.43 -4.53 -15.22
N VAL A 331 9.94 -5.68 -14.76
CA VAL A 331 8.86 -6.44 -15.40
C VAL A 331 7.63 -6.55 -14.52
N GLU A 332 6.46 -6.73 -15.14
CA GLU A 332 5.24 -7.02 -14.39
C GLU A 332 5.35 -8.37 -13.66
N PRO A 333 4.71 -8.51 -12.49
CA PRO A 333 3.73 -7.59 -11.89
C PRO A 333 4.35 -6.46 -11.04
N PHE A 334 5.68 -6.30 -11.03
CA PHE A 334 6.36 -5.37 -10.14
C PHE A 334 6.28 -3.94 -10.66
N TRP A 335 5.89 -3.03 -9.77
CA TRP A 335 5.78 -1.61 -10.03
C TRP A 335 6.45 -0.84 -8.91
N VAL A 336 7.49 -0.10 -9.27
CA VAL A 336 8.22 0.79 -8.35
C VAL A 336 7.93 2.23 -8.73
N ALA A 337 7.55 3.07 -7.76
CA ALA A 337 7.28 4.48 -7.99
C ALA A 337 7.58 5.35 -6.77
N ASP A 338 8.01 6.59 -6.96
CA ASP A 338 8.21 7.60 -5.91
C ASP A 338 9.03 7.08 -4.71
N SER A 339 9.98 6.18 -4.95
CA SER A 339 10.77 5.55 -3.89
C SER A 339 12.22 6.03 -3.95
N HIS A 340 12.88 6.18 -2.80
CA HIS A 340 14.26 6.66 -2.75
C HIS A 340 15.13 5.73 -1.92
N PRO A 341 16.28 5.25 -2.42
CA PRO A 341 16.94 5.54 -3.71
C PRO A 341 16.56 4.58 -4.86
N VAL A 342 15.52 3.77 -4.70
CA VAL A 342 15.09 2.80 -5.73
C VAL A 342 14.52 3.55 -6.94
N ARG A 343 14.93 3.19 -8.16
CA ARG A 343 14.44 3.85 -9.36
C ARG A 343 12.99 3.46 -9.64
N ASP A 344 12.25 4.39 -10.22
CA ASP A 344 10.89 4.12 -10.69
C ASP A 344 10.94 3.16 -11.89
N SER A 345 9.97 2.26 -11.96
CA SER A 345 9.75 1.37 -13.09
C SER A 345 8.87 2.04 -14.17
N SER A 346 8.88 3.38 -14.29
CA SER A 346 8.07 4.15 -15.25
C SER A 346 8.51 3.89 -16.69
N VAL A 347 7.66 4.06 -17.70
CA VAL A 347 8.08 3.87 -19.10
C VAL A 347 8.68 5.17 -19.65
N VAL A 348 10.01 5.25 -19.65
CA VAL A 348 10.77 6.36 -20.22
C VAL A 348 11.75 5.81 -21.24
N GLY A 349 11.91 6.48 -22.37
CA GLY A 349 12.91 6.10 -23.36
C GLY A 349 13.37 7.31 -24.14
N GLU A 350 14.62 7.31 -24.55
CA GLU A 350 15.17 8.32 -25.44
C GLU A 350 16.01 7.63 -26.50
N LEU A 351 15.74 7.92 -27.77
CA LEU A 351 16.51 7.44 -28.91
C LEU A 351 16.95 8.64 -29.75
N TYR A 352 18.26 8.80 -29.97
CA TYR A 352 18.77 9.87 -30.80
C TYR A 352 19.73 9.40 -31.88
N LEU A 353 19.72 10.11 -33.01
CA LEU A 353 20.61 9.87 -34.13
C LEU A 353 22.04 10.29 -33.79
N THR A 354 23.02 9.42 -34.04
CA THR A 354 24.44 9.65 -33.72
C THR A 354 25.28 10.18 -34.89
N GLY A 355 24.72 10.20 -36.09
CA GLY A 355 25.34 10.77 -37.28
C GLY A 355 24.36 10.89 -38.44
N ASP A 356 24.71 11.71 -39.42
CA ASP A 356 23.84 12.01 -40.55
C ASP A 356 23.37 10.74 -41.28
N THR A 357 22.10 10.69 -41.66
CA THR A 357 21.54 9.58 -42.43
C THR A 357 20.68 10.07 -43.59
N THR A 358 20.91 9.53 -44.78
CA THR A 358 20.06 9.78 -45.96
C THR A 358 18.98 8.71 -46.03
N VAL A 359 17.71 9.12 -46.12
CA VAL A 359 16.57 8.20 -46.22
C VAL A 359 16.17 8.07 -47.68
N SER A 360 16.24 6.86 -48.24
CA SER A 360 15.87 6.62 -49.62
C SER A 360 14.36 6.52 -49.81
N LEU A 361 13.76 7.48 -50.53
CA LEU A 361 12.33 7.50 -50.81
C LEU A 361 12.02 6.76 -52.11
N GLY A 362 11.18 5.73 -52.04
CA GLY A 362 10.84 4.91 -53.22
C GLY A 362 9.95 5.63 -54.26
N SER A 363 9.09 6.54 -53.80
CA SER A 363 8.18 7.34 -54.64
C SER A 363 7.62 8.53 -53.86
N ALA A 364 7.10 9.54 -54.57
CA ALA A 364 6.33 10.61 -53.94
C ALA A 364 5.15 10.06 -53.11
N GLY A 365 4.94 10.65 -51.93
CA GLY A 365 3.88 10.30 -50.97
C GLY A 365 4.08 8.99 -50.19
N ALA A 366 5.15 8.22 -50.47
CA ALA A 366 5.42 6.97 -49.76
C ALA A 366 6.23 7.24 -48.48
N TRP A 367 5.78 6.63 -47.38
CA TRP A 367 6.50 6.68 -46.10
C TRP A 367 7.75 5.81 -46.12
N SER A 368 8.79 6.26 -45.43
CA SER A 368 10.05 5.55 -45.24
C SER A 368 10.61 5.81 -43.85
N GLU A 369 11.17 4.78 -43.23
CA GLU A 369 11.73 4.87 -41.87
C GLU A 369 13.08 5.58 -41.85
N VAL A 370 13.31 6.39 -40.81
CA VAL A 370 14.59 7.07 -40.57
C VAL A 370 15.58 6.13 -39.82
N ASN A 371 16.06 5.10 -40.52
CA ASN A 371 16.87 4.02 -39.95
C ASN A 371 18.39 4.33 -39.91
N GLY A 372 18.76 5.50 -39.38
CA GLY A 372 20.16 5.89 -39.16
C GLY A 372 20.76 5.24 -37.91
N THR A 373 22.08 5.34 -37.73
CA THR A 373 22.73 4.81 -36.51
C THR A 373 22.28 5.61 -35.28
N THR A 374 21.63 4.95 -34.32
CA THR A 374 21.07 5.57 -33.12
C THR A 374 21.74 5.09 -31.85
N ALA A 375 21.65 5.90 -30.80
CA ALA A 375 22.02 5.55 -29.44
C ALA A 375 20.91 5.97 -28.48
N THR A 376 20.90 5.36 -27.29
CA THR A 376 19.92 5.66 -26.26
C THR A 376 20.43 6.68 -25.25
N GLY A 377 19.49 7.50 -24.76
CA GLY A 377 19.71 8.55 -23.78
C GLY A 377 19.32 8.08 -22.38
N ASN A 378 18.28 8.69 -21.82
CA ASN A 378 17.60 8.16 -20.65
C ASN A 378 16.75 6.94 -21.05
N GLU A 379 17.21 5.74 -20.71
CA GLU A 379 16.37 4.53 -20.76
C GLU A 379 15.75 4.28 -19.39
N SER A 380 14.46 4.00 -19.39
CA SER A 380 13.83 3.21 -18.36
C SER A 380 14.17 1.73 -18.55
N GLU A 381 14.13 1.04 -17.42
CA GLU A 381 14.00 -0.40 -17.27
C GLU A 381 12.94 -1.09 -18.17
N ARG A 382 11.98 -0.34 -18.75
CA ARG A 382 10.89 -0.87 -19.60
C ARG A 382 10.99 -0.56 -21.10
N THR A 383 12.11 0.00 -21.56
CA THR A 383 12.36 0.24 -22.99
C THR A 383 13.73 -0.28 -23.39
N GLN A 384 13.88 -0.70 -24.64
CA GLN A 384 15.19 -1.06 -25.21
C GLN A 384 15.32 -0.64 -26.66
N GLN A 385 16.54 -0.57 -27.18
CA GLN A 385 16.81 -0.34 -28.61
C GLN A 385 17.17 -1.68 -29.30
N PRO A 386 16.22 -2.41 -29.91
CA PRO A 386 16.53 -3.68 -30.56
C PRO A 386 17.26 -3.50 -31.90
N ASN A 387 17.00 -2.40 -32.60
CA ASN A 387 17.60 -2.06 -33.89
C ASN A 387 17.88 -0.56 -33.97
N ASN A 388 18.67 -0.15 -34.95
CA ASN A 388 18.78 1.25 -35.32
C ASN A 388 17.41 1.84 -35.67
N GLY A 389 17.19 3.11 -35.33
CA GLY A 389 15.96 3.84 -35.68
C GLY A 389 14.69 3.48 -34.92
N THR A 390 14.77 2.49 -34.03
CA THR A 390 13.61 1.95 -33.32
C THR A 390 13.91 1.77 -31.85
N ILE A 391 12.88 1.92 -31.04
CA ILE A 391 12.90 1.60 -29.62
C ILE A 391 11.63 0.80 -29.32
N GLU A 392 11.81 -0.23 -28.52
CA GLU A 392 10.84 -1.27 -28.22
C GLU A 392 10.39 -1.14 -26.78
N TYR A 393 9.09 -1.27 -26.58
CA TYR A 393 8.52 -1.40 -25.26
C TYR A 393 8.61 -2.86 -24.81
N ILE A 394 9.32 -3.11 -23.71
CA ILE A 394 9.55 -4.45 -23.16
C ILE A 394 8.81 -4.71 -21.84
N GLY A 395 7.96 -3.78 -21.41
CA GLY A 395 7.06 -4.03 -20.28
C GLY A 395 6.01 -5.09 -20.64
N ALA A 396 5.37 -5.67 -19.63
CA ALA A 396 4.49 -6.85 -19.79
C ALA A 396 2.98 -6.54 -19.87
N LYS A 397 2.57 -5.27 -19.70
CA LYS A 397 1.18 -4.80 -19.86
C LYS A 397 1.12 -3.67 -20.88
N ASP A 398 -0.05 -3.47 -21.47
CA ASP A 398 -0.30 -2.35 -22.37
C ASP A 398 -0.13 -1.02 -21.62
N VAL A 399 0.54 -0.04 -22.22
CA VAL A 399 0.77 1.30 -21.65
C VAL A 399 0.37 2.37 -22.65
N ASN A 400 -0.07 3.53 -22.13
CA ASN A 400 -0.33 4.71 -22.94
C ASN A 400 0.85 5.67 -22.76
N VAL A 401 1.60 5.95 -23.82
CA VAL A 401 2.79 6.80 -23.73
C VAL A 401 2.67 8.01 -24.63
N GLN A 402 3.18 9.14 -24.16
CA GLN A 402 3.38 10.30 -25.01
C GLN A 402 4.72 10.15 -25.75
N VAL A 403 4.65 9.98 -27.07
CA VAL A 403 5.81 9.97 -27.95
C VAL A 403 6.02 11.38 -28.50
N THR A 404 7.23 11.90 -28.34
CA THR A 404 7.64 13.16 -28.99
C THR A 404 8.83 12.93 -29.88
N VAL A 405 8.82 13.56 -31.05
CA VAL A 405 9.89 13.50 -32.04
C VAL A 405 10.31 14.93 -32.36
N THR A 406 11.60 15.22 -32.26
CA THR A 406 12.19 16.46 -32.81
C THR A 406 13.29 16.06 -33.78
N SER A 407 13.26 16.61 -34.99
CA SER A 407 14.22 16.27 -36.05
C SER A 407 14.76 17.52 -36.72
N SER A 408 15.96 17.39 -37.30
CA SER A 408 16.51 18.34 -38.26
C SER A 408 17.04 17.61 -39.48
N PHE A 409 16.62 18.04 -40.67
CA PHE A 409 17.03 17.41 -41.93
C PHE A 409 17.15 18.45 -43.06
N THR A 410 17.86 18.09 -44.12
CA THR A 410 17.91 18.84 -45.39
C THR A 410 17.18 18.09 -46.48
N GLY A 411 16.53 18.81 -47.40
CA GLY A 411 15.83 18.23 -48.56
C GLY A 411 16.04 19.04 -49.84
N ALA A 412 15.42 18.59 -50.92
CA ALA A 412 15.37 19.33 -52.18
C ALA A 412 14.50 20.60 -52.04
N ASN A 413 14.97 21.71 -52.64
CA ASN A 413 14.32 23.01 -52.51
C ASN A 413 12.92 23.04 -53.15
N GLY A 414 11.92 23.45 -52.37
CA GLY A 414 10.53 23.54 -52.80
C GLY A 414 9.75 22.23 -52.71
N ASP A 415 10.35 21.16 -52.20
CA ASP A 415 9.64 19.92 -51.88
C ASP A 415 9.05 20.00 -50.46
N THR A 416 7.90 19.36 -50.31
CA THR A 416 7.13 19.26 -49.08
C THR A 416 7.38 17.92 -48.41
N TYR A 417 7.99 17.96 -47.23
CA TYR A 417 8.28 16.78 -46.42
C TYR A 417 7.29 16.67 -45.26
N GLU A 418 6.88 15.45 -44.96
CA GLU A 418 6.14 15.13 -43.75
C GLU A 418 6.93 14.20 -42.84
N LEU A 419 6.81 14.41 -41.53
CA LEU A 419 7.37 13.57 -40.48
C LEU A 419 6.23 13.04 -39.61
N ALA A 420 6.36 11.78 -39.19
CA ALA A 420 5.38 11.15 -38.30
C ALA A 420 6.01 10.15 -37.34
N VAL A 421 5.30 9.89 -36.25
CA VAL A 421 5.50 8.74 -35.37
C VAL A 421 4.87 7.52 -36.04
N ALA A 422 5.57 6.39 -36.00
CA ALA A 422 5.03 5.12 -36.47
C ALA A 422 5.19 4.03 -35.42
N LYS A 423 4.11 3.31 -35.13
CA LYS A 423 4.07 2.11 -34.30
C LYS A 423 4.08 0.87 -35.17
N ASN A 424 5.03 -0.04 -34.93
CA ASN A 424 5.21 -1.27 -35.69
C ASN A 424 5.25 -1.02 -37.22
N GLY A 425 5.94 0.05 -37.62
CA GLY A 425 6.05 0.49 -39.02
C GLY A 425 4.79 1.13 -39.61
N THR A 426 3.69 1.26 -38.86
CA THR A 426 2.46 1.95 -39.29
C THR A 426 2.43 3.37 -38.75
N VAL A 427 2.32 4.36 -39.63
CA VAL A 427 2.23 5.77 -39.25
C VAL A 427 0.95 6.06 -38.50
N GLU A 428 1.05 6.78 -37.38
CA GLU A 428 -0.09 7.36 -36.67
C GLU A 428 -0.47 8.69 -37.32
N PRO A 429 -1.63 8.78 -38.02
CA PRO A 429 -2.02 9.97 -38.75
C PRO A 429 -2.13 11.23 -37.88
N ALA A 430 -2.43 11.10 -36.58
CA ALA A 430 -2.49 12.24 -35.67
C ALA A 430 -1.11 12.87 -35.40
N SER A 431 -0.02 12.17 -35.73
CA SER A 431 1.36 12.62 -35.56
C SER A 431 1.98 13.21 -36.84
N THR A 432 1.22 13.42 -37.91
CA THR A 432 1.81 13.96 -39.14
C THR A 432 2.03 15.46 -39.03
N MET A 433 3.26 15.90 -39.31
CA MET A 433 3.60 17.32 -39.41
C MET A 433 4.31 17.57 -40.73
N GLU A 434 4.00 18.67 -41.39
CA GLU A 434 4.47 19.00 -42.74
C GLU A 434 5.38 20.24 -42.72
N VAL A 435 6.39 20.25 -43.60
CA VAL A 435 7.23 21.43 -43.85
C VAL A 435 7.75 21.46 -45.29
N GLU A 436 7.76 22.65 -45.89
CA GLU A 436 8.40 22.90 -47.18
C GLU A 436 9.89 23.23 -46.98
N ALA A 437 10.76 22.53 -47.70
CA ALA A 437 12.21 22.77 -47.60
C ALA A 437 12.62 24.07 -48.33
N GLN A 438 13.18 25.02 -47.58
CA GLN A 438 13.59 26.34 -48.10
C GLN A 438 15.09 26.41 -48.38
N GLY A 439 15.47 26.26 -49.65
CA GLY A 439 16.85 26.32 -50.12
C GLY A 439 17.51 24.95 -50.20
N GLN A 440 18.41 24.78 -51.18
CA GLN A 440 19.15 23.53 -51.34
C GLN A 440 20.10 23.33 -50.14
N ASN A 441 19.97 22.21 -49.45
CA ASN A 441 20.78 21.85 -48.27
C ASN A 441 20.62 22.78 -47.05
N ALA A 442 19.53 23.55 -46.97
CA ALA A 442 19.21 24.29 -45.76
C ALA A 442 18.55 23.35 -44.73
N PRO A 443 19.05 23.26 -43.49
CA PRO A 443 18.40 22.47 -42.46
C PRO A 443 17.02 23.02 -42.12
N VAL A 444 16.06 22.13 -42.01
CA VAL A 444 14.71 22.39 -41.52
C VAL A 444 14.53 21.61 -40.23
N THR A 445 13.89 22.22 -39.24
CA THR A 445 13.56 21.58 -37.97
C THR A 445 12.07 21.32 -37.93
N LEU A 446 11.71 20.09 -37.56
CA LEU A 446 10.33 19.67 -37.44
C LEU A 446 10.14 18.88 -36.15
N ALA A 447 9.07 19.18 -35.43
CA ALA A 447 8.68 18.46 -34.23
C ALA A 447 7.27 17.91 -34.40
N THR A 448 7.04 16.70 -33.91
CA THR A 448 5.74 16.04 -33.90
C THR A 448 5.61 15.12 -32.68
N GLY A 449 4.43 14.55 -32.45
CA GLY A 449 4.20 13.56 -31.42
C GLY A 449 2.85 12.88 -31.55
N ALA A 450 2.69 11.79 -30.81
CA ALA A 450 1.45 11.05 -30.67
C ALA A 450 1.30 10.53 -29.25
N ILE A 451 0.08 10.16 -28.89
CA ILE A 451 -0.18 9.31 -27.74
C ILE A 451 -0.38 7.89 -28.30
N GLU A 452 0.43 6.94 -27.85
CA GLU A 452 0.41 5.57 -28.35
C GLU A 452 0.05 4.59 -27.24
N ASP A 453 -0.91 3.71 -27.53
CA ASP A 453 -1.09 2.47 -26.75
C ASP A 453 -0.06 1.45 -27.23
N LEU A 454 0.90 1.10 -26.38
CA LEU A 454 1.96 0.12 -26.67
C LEU A 454 1.67 -1.19 -25.94
N GLN A 455 1.71 -2.29 -26.67
CA GLN A 455 1.71 -3.65 -26.13
C GLN A 455 3.15 -4.18 -26.01
N PRO A 456 3.41 -5.19 -25.16
CA PRO A 456 4.74 -5.81 -25.06
C PRO A 456 5.30 -6.22 -26.44
N GLY A 457 6.49 -5.72 -26.77
CA GLY A 457 7.16 -5.95 -28.05
C GLY A 457 6.80 -4.95 -29.16
N ASP A 458 5.91 -3.99 -28.90
CA ASP A 458 5.64 -2.90 -29.84
C ASP A 458 6.87 -2.01 -29.99
N THR A 459 7.12 -1.61 -31.24
CA THR A 459 8.23 -0.73 -31.62
C THR A 459 7.69 0.61 -32.07
N VAL A 460 8.41 1.67 -31.73
CA VAL A 460 8.11 3.01 -32.19
C VAL A 460 9.33 3.58 -32.93
N SER A 461 9.03 4.28 -34.03
CA SER A 461 10.02 4.76 -34.99
C SER A 461 9.60 6.11 -35.59
N VAL A 462 10.54 6.78 -36.24
CA VAL A 462 10.26 7.99 -37.03
C VAL A 462 10.15 7.62 -38.50
N GLN A 463 9.10 8.09 -39.16
CA GLN A 463 8.96 7.99 -40.61
C GLN A 463 8.88 9.35 -41.28
N VAL A 464 9.36 9.39 -42.52
CA VAL A 464 9.36 10.57 -43.37
C VAL A 464 8.78 10.22 -44.74
N ARG A 465 8.14 11.20 -45.38
CA ARG A 465 7.81 11.14 -46.81
C ARG A 465 8.01 12.50 -47.47
N ASN A 466 8.16 12.49 -48.78
CA ASN A 466 8.14 13.67 -49.62
C ASN A 466 6.89 13.62 -50.49
N ASN A 467 6.02 14.61 -50.40
CA ASN A 467 4.72 14.62 -51.08
C ASN A 467 4.86 14.96 -52.59
N ASP A 468 5.94 15.62 -52.98
CA ASP A 468 6.12 16.18 -54.32
C ASP A 468 6.97 15.29 -55.23
N ALA A 469 7.97 14.60 -54.68
CA ALA A 469 8.95 13.82 -55.44
C ALA A 469 9.55 12.66 -54.64
N ALA A 470 10.42 11.87 -55.29
CA ALA A 470 11.25 10.84 -54.67
C ALA A 470 12.64 11.38 -54.31
N ASN A 471 12.73 12.64 -53.86
CA ASN A 471 14.01 13.24 -53.46
C ASN A 471 14.31 12.88 -52.00
N ASP A 472 15.48 12.26 -51.78
CA ASP A 472 15.91 11.74 -50.49
C ASP A 472 16.27 12.87 -49.49
N PRO A 473 15.64 12.93 -48.30
CA PRO A 473 16.08 13.82 -47.23
C PRO A 473 17.33 13.25 -46.53
N THR A 474 18.18 14.15 -46.03
CA THR A 474 19.30 13.80 -45.15
C THR A 474 19.06 14.35 -43.76
N PHE A 475 18.84 13.46 -42.79
CA PHE A 475 18.64 13.78 -41.38
C PHE A 475 20.00 14.05 -40.74
N LEU A 476 20.12 15.20 -40.10
CA LEU A 476 21.30 15.64 -39.36
C LEU A 476 21.18 15.27 -37.87
N SER A 477 19.94 15.25 -37.37
CA SER A 477 19.62 14.80 -36.02
C SER A 477 18.14 14.41 -35.94
N TYR A 478 17.83 13.50 -35.03
CA TYR A 478 16.51 13.44 -34.41
C TYR A 478 16.61 12.88 -33.00
N LEU A 479 15.59 13.15 -32.20
CA LEU A 479 15.36 12.62 -30.87
C LEU A 479 13.91 12.12 -30.80
N ILE A 480 13.73 10.86 -30.41
CA ILE A 480 12.46 10.30 -29.96
C ILE A 480 12.50 10.24 -28.44
N SER A 481 11.42 10.67 -27.75
CA SER A 481 11.27 10.54 -26.30
C SER A 481 9.91 9.95 -25.93
N TYR A 482 9.91 9.02 -24.96
CA TYR A 482 8.73 8.40 -24.31
C TYR A 482 8.63 8.93 -22.90
N MET A 483 7.44 9.35 -22.51
CA MET A 483 7.08 9.52 -21.10
C MET A 483 5.64 9.03 -20.92
N ASP A 484 5.44 8.19 -19.91
CA ASP A 484 4.14 7.84 -19.31
C ASP A 484 3.77 8.91 -18.26
#